data_AF-S6U7W6-F1
#
_entry.id   AF-S6U7W6-F1
#
_cell.length_a   1.000
_cell.length_b   1.000
_cell.length_c   1.000
_cell.angle_alpha   90.00
_cell.angle_beta   90.00
_cell.angle_gamma   90.00
#
_symmetry.space_group_name_H-M   'P 1'
#
loop_
_entity.id
_entity.type
_entity.pdbx_description
1 polymer ?
#
loop_
_entity_poly.entity_id
_entity_poly.type
_entity_poly.pdbx_seq_one_letter_code
_entity_poly.pdbx_strand_id
1 'polypeptide(L)'
;MDNNNHTFSSWLRSPAHHQWLALEGNRLLAFAKASRLENGFGSLDDYGRLMVGATAETMNTARMTHCFAMAHAQGIPGCAAL
;
A
#
# COMPACT_ATOMS: atom_id res chain seq x y z
N MET A 1 40.89 18.33 -7.52
CA MET A 1 40.01 18.03 -6.36
C MET A 1 38.68 17.69 -6.97
N ASP A 2 38.50 16.40 -7.22
CA ASP A 2 37.62 15.93 -8.26
C ASP A 2 36.27 15.62 -7.61
N ASN A 3 35.28 16.45 -7.90
CA ASN A 3 33.94 16.35 -7.35
C ASN A 3 33.17 15.22 -8.06
N ASN A 4 33.51 13.99 -7.71
CA ASN A 4 33.12 12.77 -8.42
C ASN A 4 31.75 12.22 -7.95
N ASN A 5 30.69 13.05 -7.97
CA ASN A 5 29.37 12.63 -7.48
C ASN A 5 28.20 12.98 -8.43
N HIS A 6 28.44 12.91 -9.74
CA HIS A 6 27.46 13.26 -10.79
C HIS A 6 26.67 12.07 -11.38
N THR A 7 26.67 10.88 -10.76
CA THR A 7 26.12 9.64 -11.39
C THR A 7 24.94 8.97 -10.67
N PHE A 8 24.31 9.59 -9.66
CA PHE A 8 23.06 9.09 -9.05
C PHE A 8 21.81 9.93 -9.35
N SER A 9 21.80 10.64 -10.48
CA SER A 9 20.56 11.13 -11.08
C SER A 9 20.07 10.09 -12.09
N SER A 10 18.86 9.55 -12.04
CA SER A 10 17.72 9.91 -11.18
C SER A 10 16.58 8.90 -11.42
N TRP A 11 16.85 7.58 -11.40
CA TRP A 11 15.78 6.58 -11.56
C TRP A 11 14.67 6.80 -10.53
N LEU A 12 15.07 7.14 -9.29
CA LEU A 12 14.18 7.51 -8.18
C LEU A 12 13.19 8.63 -8.51
N ARG A 13 13.55 9.59 -9.37
CA ARG A 13 12.67 10.71 -9.76
C ARG A 13 12.18 10.59 -11.20
N SER A 14 12.48 9.50 -11.89
CA SER A 14 12.07 9.33 -13.27
C SER A 14 10.55 9.15 -13.34
N PRO A 15 9.85 9.75 -14.32
CA PRO A 15 8.41 9.57 -14.46
C PRO A 15 8.00 8.10 -14.60
N ALA A 16 8.78 7.31 -15.34
CA ALA A 16 8.55 5.87 -15.51
C ALA A 16 8.61 5.11 -14.18
N HIS A 17 9.55 5.45 -13.30
CA HIS A 17 9.64 4.82 -11.99
C HIS A 17 8.48 5.23 -11.07
N HIS A 18 8.10 6.51 -11.05
CA HIS A 18 6.92 6.95 -10.30
C HIS A 18 5.64 6.29 -10.81
N GLN A 19 5.50 6.12 -12.12
CA GLN A 19 4.37 5.39 -12.72
C GLN A 19 4.36 3.92 -12.26
N TRP A 20 5.52 3.26 -12.26
CA TRP A 20 5.64 1.89 -11.76
C TRP A 20 5.25 1.80 -10.28
N LEU A 21 5.72 2.72 -9.42
CA LEU A 21 5.34 2.79 -8.01
C LEU A 21 3.83 2.98 -7.82
N ALA A 22 3.21 3.85 -8.64
CA ALA A 22 1.77 4.08 -8.58
C ALA A 22 0.97 2.83 -8.99
N LEU A 23 1.41 2.12 -10.04
CA LEU A 23 0.78 0.86 -10.46
C LEU A 23 0.93 -0.23 -9.39
N GLU A 24 2.12 -0.38 -8.82
CA GLU A 24 2.37 -1.35 -7.76
C GLU A 24 1.60 -1.02 -6.48
N GLY A 25 1.55 0.25 -6.09
CA GLY A 25 0.73 0.72 -4.97
C GLY A 25 -0.75 0.37 -5.15
N ASN A 26 -1.30 0.58 -6.36
CA ASN A 26 -2.68 0.17 -6.68
C ASN A 26 -2.87 -1.35 -6.58
N ARG A 27 -1.89 -2.15 -7.05
CA ARG A 27 -1.93 -3.61 -6.95
C ARG A 27 -1.94 -4.09 -5.49
N LEU A 28 -1.10 -3.50 -4.64
CA LEU A 28 -1.03 -3.80 -3.21
C LEU A 28 -2.31 -3.38 -2.47
N LEU A 29 -2.88 -2.22 -2.80
CA LEU A 29 -4.17 -1.79 -2.23
C LEU A 29 -5.30 -2.74 -2.63
N ALA A 30 -5.33 -3.21 -3.88
CA ALA A 30 -6.32 -4.19 -4.32
C ALA A 30 -6.20 -5.51 -3.56
N PHE A 31 -4.98 -5.98 -3.29
CA PHE A 31 -4.73 -7.15 -2.44
C PHE A 31 -5.21 -6.91 -1.00
N ALA A 32 -4.82 -5.77 -0.41
CA ALA A 32 -5.12 -5.44 0.98
C ALA A 32 -6.62 -5.26 1.23
N LYS A 33 -7.43 -4.90 0.22
CA LYS A 33 -8.90 -4.75 0.37
C LYS A 33 -9.58 -6.02 0.90
N ALA A 34 -9.02 -7.20 0.61
CA ALA A 34 -9.54 -8.47 1.13
C ALA A 34 -9.38 -8.62 2.65
N SER A 35 -8.52 -7.82 3.30
CA SER A 35 -8.28 -7.90 4.74
C SER A 35 -9.43 -7.34 5.59
N ARG A 36 -10.44 -6.72 4.98
CA ARG A 36 -11.54 -6.10 5.69
C ARG A 36 -12.33 -7.11 6.53
N LEU A 37 -12.56 -6.76 7.78
CA LEU A 37 -13.49 -7.39 8.71
C LEU A 37 -14.54 -6.37 9.16
N GLU A 38 -15.57 -6.80 9.87
CA GLU A 38 -16.62 -5.90 10.37
C GLU A 38 -16.06 -4.82 11.31
N ASN A 39 -15.06 -5.17 12.12
CA ASN A 39 -14.50 -4.33 13.18
C ASN A 39 -13.05 -3.90 12.94
N GLY A 40 -12.51 -4.04 11.73
CA GLY A 40 -11.13 -3.65 11.41
C GLY A 40 -10.54 -4.46 10.26
N PHE A 41 -9.27 -4.86 10.40
CA PHE A 41 -8.56 -5.59 9.34
C PHE A 41 -7.80 -6.80 9.88
N GLY A 42 -7.96 -7.93 9.20
CA GLY A 42 -7.34 -9.22 9.51
C GLY A 42 -6.13 -9.56 8.65
N SER A 43 -5.43 -10.63 9.03
CA SER A 43 -4.28 -11.15 8.29
C SER A 43 -4.71 -11.91 7.02
N LEU A 44 -3.94 -11.73 5.94
CA LEU A 44 -4.13 -12.38 4.64
C LEU A 44 -3.08 -13.47 4.41
N ASP A 45 -3.45 -14.51 3.67
CA ASP A 45 -2.53 -15.49 3.12
C ASP A 45 -1.82 -14.98 1.85
N ASP A 46 -0.90 -15.79 1.31
CA ASP A 46 -0.12 -15.47 0.12
C ASP A 46 -0.97 -15.26 -1.15
N TYR A 47 -2.24 -15.67 -1.13
CA TYR A 47 -3.19 -15.53 -2.22
C TYR A 47 -4.16 -14.35 -2.01
N GLY A 48 -3.97 -13.57 -0.94
CA GLY A 48 -4.81 -12.41 -0.63
C GLY A 48 -6.17 -12.79 -0.05
N ARG A 49 -6.27 -13.93 0.61
CA ARG A 49 -7.49 -14.40 1.28
C ARG A 49 -7.34 -14.26 2.78
N LEU A 50 -8.42 -13.92 3.48
CA LEU A 50 -8.42 -13.92 4.94
C LEU A 50 -8.05 -15.30 5.46
N MET A 51 -7.07 -15.34 6.35
CA MET A 51 -6.69 -16.59 7.02
C MET A 51 -7.86 -17.13 7.84
N VAL A 52 -7.95 -18.45 7.98
CA VAL A 52 -8.97 -19.09 8.82
C VAL A 52 -8.81 -18.59 10.25
N GLY A 53 -9.86 -17.98 10.80
CA GLY A 53 -9.85 -17.41 12.14
C GLY A 53 -9.17 -16.03 12.25
N ALA A 54 -8.91 -15.34 11.12
CA ALA A 54 -8.39 -13.98 11.15
C ALA A 54 -9.33 -13.05 11.95
N THR A 55 -8.75 -12.28 12.85
CA THR A 55 -9.45 -11.27 13.66
C THR A 55 -8.87 -9.89 13.37
N ALA A 56 -9.59 -8.84 13.77
CA ALA A 56 -9.11 -7.46 13.65
C ALA A 56 -8.01 -7.20 14.68
N GLU A 57 -6.77 -7.53 14.32
CA GLU A 57 -5.61 -7.26 15.16
C GLU A 57 -5.30 -5.76 15.17
N THR A 58 -4.98 -5.21 16.34
CA THR A 58 -4.77 -3.76 16.53
C THR A 58 -3.72 -3.20 15.56
N MET A 59 -2.61 -3.91 15.37
CA MET A 59 -1.54 -3.45 14.47
C MET A 59 -1.94 -3.49 13.00
N ASN A 60 -2.57 -4.58 12.54
CA ASN A 60 -3.05 -4.66 11.16
C ASN A 60 -4.11 -3.60 10.89
N THR A 61 -5.03 -3.42 11.82
CA THR A 61 -6.08 -2.42 11.72
C THR A 61 -5.49 -1.02 11.58
N ALA A 62 -4.59 -0.62 12.49
CA ALA A 62 -3.94 0.68 12.42
C ALA A 62 -3.16 0.90 11.11
N ARG A 63 -2.41 -0.12 10.65
CA ARG A 63 -1.64 -0.05 9.40
C ARG A 63 -2.54 0.08 8.18
N MET A 64 -3.60 -0.73 8.10
CA MET A 64 -4.53 -0.70 6.97
C MET A 64 -5.33 0.61 6.94
N THR A 65 -5.81 1.09 8.08
CA THR A 65 -6.44 2.41 8.18
C THR A 65 -5.51 3.51 7.67
N HIS A 66 -4.23 3.50 8.07
CA HIS A 66 -3.26 4.45 7.57
C HIS A 66 -3.06 4.36 6.04
N CYS A 67 -2.86 3.14 5.52
CA CYS A 67 -2.69 2.91 4.08
C CYS A 67 -3.91 3.38 3.27
N PHE A 68 -5.12 3.02 3.68
CA PHE A 68 -6.35 3.40 2.96
C PHE A 68 -6.67 4.89 3.12
N ALA A 69 -6.36 5.51 4.26
CA ALA A 69 -6.48 6.96 4.40
C ALA A 69 -5.53 7.72 3.45
N MET A 70 -4.27 7.27 3.31
CA MET A 70 -3.35 7.85 2.33
C MET A 70 -3.83 7.64 0.89
N ALA A 71 -4.31 6.44 0.55
CA ALA A 71 -4.86 6.14 -0.76
C ALA A 71 -6.08 7.02 -1.08
N HIS A 72 -6.95 7.25 -0.10
CA HIS A 72 -8.06 8.17 -0.24
C HIS A 72 -7.60 9.61 -0.49
N ALA A 73 -6.61 10.10 0.26
CA ALA A 73 -6.04 11.44 0.05
C ALA A 73 -5.37 11.59 -1.33
N GLN A 74 -4.88 10.50 -1.91
CA GLN A 74 -4.35 10.44 -3.27
C GLN A 74 -5.45 10.33 -4.36
N GLY A 75 -6.73 10.28 -3.98
CA GLY A 75 -7.86 10.20 -4.90
C GLY A 75 -8.19 8.81 -5.41
N ILE A 76 -7.68 7.74 -4.78
CA ILE A 76 -7.96 6.36 -5.19
C ILE A 76 -9.38 5.96 -4.75
N PRO A 77 -10.27 5.55 -5.69
CA PRO A 77 -11.65 5.21 -5.35
C PRO A 77 -11.79 3.97 -4.45
N GLY A 78 -12.80 4.02 -3.58
CA GLY A 78 -13.17 2.88 -2.72
C GLY A 78 -12.24 2.67 -1.52
N CYS A 79 -11.44 3.68 -1.14
CA CYS A 79 -10.58 3.63 0.05
C CYS A 79 -11.14 4.37 1.28
N ALA A 80 -12.11 5.28 1.10
CA ALA A 80 -12.65 6.10 2.20
C ALA A 80 -13.54 5.33 3.18
N ALA A 81 -14.22 4.29 2.70
CA ALA A 81 -15.22 3.56 3.47
C ALA A 81 -14.70 2.23 4.05
N LEU A 82 -13.39 1.98 3.96
CA LEU A 82 -12.74 0.73 4.37
C LEU A 82 -12.50 0.66 5.87
#